data_AF-A0A448W7F4-F1
#
_entry.id   AF-A0A448W7F4-F1
#
_cell.length_a   1.000
_cell.length_b   1.000
_cell.length_c   1.000
_cell.angle_alpha   90.00
_cell.angle_beta   90.00
_cell.angle_gamma   90.00
#
_symmetry.space_group_name_H-M   'P 1'
#
loop_
_entity.id
_entity.type
_entity.pdbx_description
1 polymer ?
#
loop_
_entity_poly.entity_id
_entity_poly.type
_entity_poly.pdbx_seq_one_letter_code
_entity_poly.pdbx_strand_id
1 'polypeptide(L)'
;MSENNDYIQLPPLKKDTPSDVVAFMWEYIKVPEDSREKVKNLLKDANENGVKLSHQAPTLYDVVPKEEITEFEELMRKTIADIVSEASSIACWVYVQKYVKQKTLDEMLQELPGAGQFIIVMDTWFERLMAE
;
A
#
# COMPACT_ATOMS: atom_id res chain seq x y z
N MET A 1 9.72 -42.32 -1.36
CA MET A 1 8.74 -41.27 -1.08
C MET A 1 9.27 -40.03 -1.76
N SER A 2 8.64 -39.58 -2.84
CA SER A 2 9.04 -38.35 -3.54
C SER A 2 8.59 -37.18 -2.67
N GLU A 3 9.54 -36.39 -2.18
CA GLU A 3 9.24 -35.06 -1.65
C GLU A 3 8.45 -34.32 -2.73
N ASN A 4 7.19 -34.04 -2.44
CA ASN A 4 6.35 -33.25 -3.31
C ASN A 4 6.89 -31.82 -3.18
N ASN A 5 7.83 -31.44 -4.06
CA ASN A 5 8.30 -30.07 -4.08
C ASN A 5 7.14 -29.19 -4.57
N ASP A 6 6.34 -28.67 -3.64
CA ASP A 6 5.20 -27.78 -3.88
C ASP A 6 5.70 -26.42 -4.41
N TYR A 7 6.14 -26.42 -5.67
CA TYR A 7 6.45 -25.20 -6.40
C TYR A 7 5.15 -24.63 -6.97
N ILE A 8 4.79 -23.43 -6.55
CA ILE A 8 3.72 -22.66 -7.20
C ILE A 8 4.35 -21.86 -8.34
N GLN A 9 3.84 -22.04 -9.56
CA GLN A 9 4.19 -21.16 -10.66
C GLN A 9 3.36 -19.88 -10.57
N LEU A 10 4.05 -18.74 -10.43
CA LEU A 10 3.42 -17.44 -10.57
C LEU A 10 2.98 -17.24 -12.03
N PRO A 11 1.86 -16.53 -12.27
CA PRO A 11 1.49 -16.13 -13.63
C PRO A 11 2.63 -15.29 -14.24
N PRO A 12 2.70 -15.16 -15.57
CA PRO A 12 3.68 -14.29 -16.21
C PRO A 12 3.60 -12.86 -15.65
N LEU A 13 4.64 -12.45 -14.91
CA LEU A 13 4.79 -11.11 -14.37
C LEU A 13 5.67 -10.27 -15.28
N LYS A 14 5.42 -8.96 -15.35
CA LYS A 14 6.34 -8.07 -16.08
C LYS A 14 7.68 -8.02 -15.36
N LYS A 15 8.78 -7.87 -16.12
CA LYS A 15 10.14 -7.81 -15.58
C LYS A 15 10.35 -6.66 -14.59
N ASP A 16 9.60 -5.57 -14.76
CA ASP A 16 9.62 -4.37 -13.92
C ASP A 16 8.65 -4.44 -12.73
N THR A 17 8.04 -5.61 -12.44
CA THR A 17 7.21 -5.77 -11.25
C THR A 17 8.07 -5.56 -10.00
N PRO A 18 7.69 -4.62 -9.10
CA PRO A 18 8.47 -4.38 -7.88
C PRO A 18 8.60 -5.65 -7.03
N SER A 19 9.78 -5.87 -6.43
CA SER A 19 10.05 -7.05 -5.59
C SER A 19 9.04 -7.20 -4.46
N ASP A 20 8.62 -6.09 -3.85
CA ASP A 20 7.70 -6.10 -2.73
C ASP A 20 6.30 -6.56 -3.17
N VAL A 21 5.88 -6.19 -4.40
CA VAL A 21 4.62 -6.68 -4.98
C VAL A 21 4.69 -8.18 -5.23
N VAL A 22 5.82 -8.69 -5.72
CA VAL A 22 6.04 -10.15 -5.90
C VAL A 22 5.99 -10.86 -4.55
N ALA A 23 6.64 -10.30 -3.53
CA ALA A 23 6.65 -10.86 -2.18
C ALA A 23 5.23 -10.86 -1.56
N PHE A 24 4.45 -9.79 -1.74
CA PHE A 24 3.05 -9.77 -1.31
C PHE A 24 2.20 -10.82 -2.00
N MET A 25 2.36 -10.97 -3.32
CA MET A 25 1.66 -12.02 -4.06
C MET A 25 2.02 -13.40 -3.54
N TRP A 26 3.30 -13.64 -3.25
CA TRP A 26 3.81 -14.91 -2.71
C TRP A 26 3.22 -15.24 -1.33
N GLU A 27 3.20 -14.28 -0.40
CA GLU A 27 2.58 -14.50 0.91
C GLU A 27 1.06 -14.69 0.80
N TYR A 28 0.41 -13.94 -0.09
CA TYR A 28 -1.02 -14.05 -0.29
C TYR A 28 -1.46 -15.41 -0.87
N ILE A 29 -0.68 -16.03 -1.78
CA ILE A 29 -1.01 -17.34 -2.35
C ILE A 29 -0.85 -18.50 -1.37
N LYS A 30 -0.06 -18.35 -0.30
CA LYS A 30 0.03 -19.34 0.79
C LYS A 30 -1.27 -19.44 1.58
N VAL A 31 -2.12 -18.40 1.56
CA VAL A 31 -3.41 -18.41 2.25
C VAL A 31 -4.40 -19.31 1.49
N PRO A 32 -5.09 -20.26 2.16
CA PRO A 32 -6.08 -21.14 1.53
C PRO A 32 -7.13 -20.36 0.71
N GLU A 33 -7.48 -20.88 -0.48
CA GLU A 33 -8.41 -20.22 -1.40
C GLU A 33 -9.78 -19.93 -0.77
N ASP A 34 -10.36 -20.91 -0.06
CA ASP A 34 -11.63 -20.75 0.67
C ASP A 34 -11.59 -19.58 1.67
N SER A 35 -10.45 -19.41 2.36
CA SER A 35 -10.24 -18.29 3.28
C SER A 35 -10.17 -16.96 2.55
N ARG A 36 -9.49 -16.91 1.40
CA ARG A 36 -9.37 -15.71 0.56
C ARG A 36 -10.72 -15.29 -0.01
N GLU A 37 -11.52 -16.23 -0.53
CA GLU A 37 -12.86 -15.97 -1.06
C GLU A 37 -13.83 -15.48 0.01
N LYS A 38 -13.79 -16.09 1.20
CA LYS A 38 -14.62 -15.68 2.34
C LYS A 38 -14.36 -14.23 2.73
N VAL A 39 -13.10 -13.83 2.88
CA VAL A 39 -12.74 -12.44 3.22
C VAL A 39 -13.17 -11.48 2.11
N LYS A 40 -12.95 -11.83 0.84
CA LYS A 40 -13.36 -10.99 -0.30
C LYS A 40 -14.87 -10.70 -0.29
N ASN A 41 -15.69 -11.72 -0.05
CA ASN A 41 -17.15 -11.58 -0.01
C ASN A 41 -17.60 -10.73 1.19
N LEU A 42 -17.00 -10.92 2.36
CA LEU A 42 -17.30 -10.11 3.56
C LEU A 42 -16.96 -8.63 3.36
N LEU A 43 -15.81 -8.33 2.77
CA LEU A 43 -15.41 -6.94 2.49
C LEU A 43 -16.28 -6.28 1.42
N LYS A 44 -16.69 -7.04 0.40
CA LYS A 44 -17.62 -6.56 -0.62
C LYS A 44 -18.96 -6.17 0.01
N ASP A 45 -19.52 -7.02 0.87
CA ASP A 45 -20.78 -6.77 1.57
C ASP A 45 -20.69 -5.56 2.50
N ALA A 46 -19.59 -5.41 3.24
CA ALA A 46 -19.34 -4.24 4.10
C ALA A 46 -19.27 -2.92 3.31
N ASN A 47 -18.60 -2.93 2.14
CA ASN A 47 -18.42 -1.74 1.31
C ASN A 47 -19.67 -1.36 0.52
N GLU A 48 -20.43 -2.33 0.00
CA GLU A 48 -21.61 -2.09 -0.83
C GLU A 48 -22.88 -1.85 0.00
N ASN A 49 -23.05 -2.58 1.11
CA ASN A 49 -24.29 -2.59 1.89
C ASN A 49 -24.16 -1.87 3.23
N GLY A 50 -23.02 -1.23 3.50
CA GLY A 50 -22.77 -0.48 4.74
C GLY A 50 -22.88 -1.35 6.00
N VAL A 51 -22.72 -2.67 5.85
CA VAL A 51 -22.78 -3.62 6.96
C VAL A 51 -21.67 -3.26 7.93
N LYS A 52 -22.05 -2.83 9.14
CA LYS A 52 -21.11 -2.73 10.26
C LYS A 52 -20.62 -4.14 10.54
N LEU A 53 -19.42 -4.46 10.06
CA LEU A 53 -18.67 -5.63 10.51
C LEU A 53 -18.52 -5.48 12.02
N SER A 54 -19.34 -6.21 12.78
CA SER A 54 -19.17 -6.24 14.24
C SER A 54 -17.80 -6.84 14.49
N HIS A 55 -16.90 -6.10 15.13
CA HIS A 55 -15.61 -6.63 15.54
C HIS A 55 -15.86 -7.72 16.59
N GLN A 56 -15.95 -8.96 16.13
CA GLN A 56 -15.68 -10.12 16.96
C GLN A 56 -14.23 -10.46 16.68
N ALA A 57 -13.36 -10.29 17.67
CA ALA A 57 -12.01 -10.80 17.59
C ALA A 57 -12.10 -12.30 17.26
N PRO A 58 -11.60 -12.76 16.10
CA PRO A 58 -11.57 -14.17 15.78
C PRO A 58 -10.89 -14.93 16.92
N THR A 59 -11.50 -16.01 17.38
CA THR A 59 -10.86 -17.01 18.26
C THR A 59 -9.66 -17.70 17.58
N LEU A 60 -9.33 -17.32 16.34
CA LEU A 60 -8.32 -17.91 15.47
C LEU A 60 -6.96 -17.20 15.54
N TYR A 61 -6.85 -16.04 16.20
CA TYR A 61 -5.55 -15.36 16.36
C TYR A 61 -4.54 -16.22 17.13
N ASP A 62 -4.99 -17.21 17.89
CA ASP A 62 -4.15 -18.18 18.59
C ASP A 62 -3.67 -19.36 17.70
N VAL A 63 -4.12 -19.44 16.44
CA VAL A 63 -3.89 -20.61 15.56
C VAL A 63 -2.76 -20.39 14.57
N VAL A 64 -2.44 -19.14 14.23
CA VAL A 64 -1.33 -18.82 13.32
C VAL A 64 -0.15 -18.34 14.17
N PRO A 65 0.93 -19.14 14.29
CA PRO A 65 2.14 -18.73 14.99
C PRO A 65 2.65 -17.39 14.48
N LYS A 66 3.17 -16.57 15.40
CA LYS A 66 3.69 -15.23 15.07
C LYS A 66 4.78 -15.32 14.01
N GLU A 67 5.58 -16.38 14.05
CA GLU A 67 6.66 -16.67 13.11
C GLU A 67 6.14 -16.83 11.67
N GLU A 68 4.93 -17.38 11.49
CA GLU A 68 4.33 -17.60 10.16
C GLU A 68 3.84 -16.30 9.51
N ILE A 69 3.59 -15.26 10.30
CA ILE A 69 3.14 -13.94 9.79
C ILE A 69 4.20 -12.85 9.89
N THR A 70 5.34 -13.11 10.53
CA THR A 70 6.35 -12.07 10.81
C THR A 70 6.89 -11.46 9.52
N GLU A 71 7.17 -12.28 8.49
CA GLU A 71 7.64 -11.80 7.19
C GLU A 71 6.58 -10.93 6.48
N PHE A 72 5.31 -11.33 6.55
CA PHE A 72 4.20 -10.57 5.99
C PHE A 72 3.98 -9.24 6.74
N GLU A 73 4.03 -9.26 8.08
CA GLU A 73 3.91 -8.07 8.91
C GLU A 73 5.05 -7.08 8.68
N GLU A 74 6.29 -7.56 8.61
CA GLU A 74 7.47 -6.73 8.34
C GLU A 74 7.41 -6.11 6.94
N LEU A 75 7.03 -6.90 5.93
CA LEU A 75 6.86 -6.41 4.56
C LEU A 75 5.75 -5.36 4.49
N MET A 76 4.56 -5.64 5.04
CA MET A 76 3.44 -4.68 5.11
C MET A 76 3.86 -3.39 5.81
N ARG A 77 4.51 -3.51 6.98
CA ARG A 77 4.98 -2.36 7.76
C ARG A 77 5.96 -1.52 6.97
N LYS A 78 6.94 -2.16 6.34
CA LYS A 78 7.97 -1.48 5.54
C LYS A 78 7.32 -0.76 4.35
N THR A 79 6.49 -1.43 3.56
CA THR A 79 5.83 -0.82 2.41
C THR A 79 4.95 0.36 2.80
N ILE A 80 4.16 0.25 3.89
CA ILE A 80 3.36 1.38 4.37
C ILE A 80 4.27 2.52 4.84
N ALA A 81 5.34 2.22 5.58
CA ALA A 81 6.28 3.23 6.04
C ALA A 81 6.96 3.96 4.88
N ASP A 82 7.36 3.24 3.84
CA ASP A 82 7.98 3.80 2.63
C ASP A 82 6.99 4.71 1.89
N ILE A 83 5.75 4.24 1.65
CA ILE A 83 4.69 5.06 1.02
C ILE A 83 4.41 6.34 1.81
N VAL A 84 4.23 6.22 3.13
CA VAL A 84 3.96 7.37 4.01
C VAL A 84 5.13 8.33 4.00
N SER A 85 6.37 7.81 4.07
CA SER A 85 7.59 8.61 4.05
C SER A 85 7.75 9.37 2.74
N GLU A 86 7.55 8.71 1.60
CA GLU A 86 7.63 9.32 0.26
C GLU A 86 6.57 10.41 0.08
N ALA A 87 5.30 10.10 0.37
CA ALA A 87 4.20 11.04 0.26
C ALA A 87 4.38 12.25 1.20
N SER A 88 4.81 12.02 2.45
CA SER A 88 5.05 13.09 3.42
C SER A 88 6.23 13.96 3.01
N SER A 89 7.29 13.36 2.47
CA SER A 89 8.49 14.08 2.03
C SER A 89 8.18 15.02 0.88
N ILE A 90 7.43 14.57 -0.13
CA ILE A 90 7.05 15.43 -1.27
C ILE A 90 6.05 16.51 -0.83
N ALA A 91 5.08 16.19 0.03
CA ALA A 91 4.15 17.18 0.57
C ALA A 91 4.88 18.27 1.36
N CYS A 92 5.81 17.89 2.24
CA CYS A 92 6.63 18.82 3.00
C CYS A 92 7.47 19.72 2.09
N TRP A 93 8.12 19.13 1.07
CA TRP A 93 8.91 19.89 0.11
C TRP A 93 8.06 20.92 -0.64
N VAL A 94 6.91 20.51 -1.18
CA VAL A 94 5.98 21.42 -1.90
C VAL A 94 5.51 22.53 -0.97
N TYR A 95 5.13 22.20 0.27
CA TYR A 95 4.71 23.20 1.25
C TYR A 95 5.79 24.25 1.50
N VAL A 96 7.04 23.83 1.73
CA VAL A 96 8.16 24.75 1.96
C VAL A 96 8.42 25.61 0.73
N GLN A 97 8.43 25.02 -0.46
CA GLN A 97 8.72 25.79 -1.68
C GLN A 97 7.61 26.81 -1.98
N LYS A 98 6.34 26.42 -1.85
CA LYS A 98 5.19 27.30 -2.11
C LYS A 98 5.00 28.34 -1.02
N TYR A 99 4.84 27.93 0.24
CA TYR A 99 4.37 28.84 1.30
C TYR A 99 5.49 29.51 2.09
N VAL A 100 6.67 28.88 2.19
CA VAL A 100 7.82 29.49 2.91
C VAL A 100 8.68 30.28 1.94
N LYS A 101 8.99 29.71 0.77
CA LYS A 101 9.86 30.34 -0.24
C LYS A 101 9.10 31.12 -1.31
N GLN A 102 7.76 31.10 -1.30
CA GLN A 102 6.90 31.87 -2.22
C GLN A 102 7.17 31.56 -3.70
N LYS A 103 7.52 30.31 -4.02
CA LYS A 103 7.73 29.86 -5.39
C LYS A 103 6.41 29.56 -6.09
N THR A 104 6.41 29.82 -7.40
CA THR A 104 5.37 29.40 -8.32
C THR A 104 5.46 27.91 -8.62
N LEU A 105 4.36 27.32 -9.11
CA LEU A 105 4.33 25.93 -9.56
C LEU A 105 5.39 25.66 -10.64
N ASP A 106 5.54 26.57 -11.60
CA ASP A 106 6.52 26.42 -12.68
C ASP A 106 7.97 26.35 -12.17
N GLU A 107 8.33 27.18 -11.19
CA GLU A 107 9.66 27.14 -10.57
C GLU A 107 9.90 25.81 -9.84
N MET A 108 8.89 25.29 -9.14
CA MET A 108 8.99 23.99 -8.47
C MET A 108 9.17 22.85 -9.48
N LEU A 109 8.45 22.87 -10.60
CA LEU A 109 8.55 21.88 -11.67
C LEU A 109 9.91 21.91 -12.36
N GLN A 110 10.52 23.10 -12.49
CA GLN A 110 11.88 23.25 -13.02
C GLN A 110 12.95 22.76 -12.06
N GLU A 111 12.77 22.95 -10.75
CA GLU A 111 13.73 22.52 -9.73
C GLU A 111 13.73 21.00 -9.52
N LEU A 112 12.57 20.36 -9.63
CA LEU A 112 12.44 18.92 -9.44
C LEU A 112 11.59 18.27 -10.55
N PRO A 113 12.09 18.22 -11.80
CA PRO A 113 11.31 17.77 -12.96
C PRO A 113 10.90 16.29 -12.86
N GLY A 114 11.70 15.47 -12.18
CA GLY A 114 11.40 14.05 -11.96
C GLY A 114 10.19 13.79 -11.05
N ALA A 115 9.76 14.77 -10.26
CA ALA A 115 8.61 14.65 -9.36
C ALA A 115 7.36 15.41 -9.85
N GLY A 116 7.34 15.85 -11.11
CA GLY A 116 6.35 16.81 -11.60
C GLY A 116 4.89 16.43 -11.34
N GLN A 117 4.52 15.16 -11.54
CA GLN A 117 3.15 14.68 -11.25
C GLN A 117 2.79 14.83 -9.76
N PHE A 118 3.70 14.46 -8.86
CA PHE A 118 3.48 14.56 -7.42
C PHE A 118 3.43 16.02 -6.96
N ILE A 119 4.28 16.88 -7.54
CA ILE A 119 4.26 18.33 -7.26
C ILE A 119 2.90 18.91 -7.60
N ILE A 120 2.37 18.63 -8.80
CA ILE A 120 1.06 19.14 -9.24
C ILE A 120 -0.06 18.69 -8.30
N VAL A 121 -0.07 17.40 -7.93
CA VAL A 121 -1.10 16.84 -7.04
C VAL A 121 -1.06 17.51 -5.67
N MET A 122 0.13 17.63 -5.06
CA MET A 122 0.28 18.23 -3.74
C MET A 122 -0.01 19.73 -3.75
N ASP A 123 0.45 20.44 -4.77
CA ASP A 123 0.20 21.87 -4.97
C ASP A 123 -1.32 22.16 -5.06
N THR A 124 -2.02 21.40 -5.90
CA THR A 124 -3.49 21.50 -6.06
C THR A 124 -4.22 21.18 -4.76
N TRP A 125 -3.77 20.15 -4.04
CA TRP A 125 -4.39 19.76 -2.78
C TRP A 125 -4.22 20.85 -1.71
N PHE A 126 -3.03 21.42 -1.57
CA PHE A 126 -2.80 22.52 -0.64
C PHE A 126 -3.58 23.78 -1.01
N GLU A 127 -3.71 24.12 -2.29
CA GLU A 127 -4.56 25.25 -2.72
C GLU A 127 -6.01 25.08 -2.28
N ARG A 128 -6.56 23.87 -2.42
CA ARG A 128 -7.92 23.56 -1.94
C ARG A 128 -8.01 23.66 -0.43
N LEU A 129 -7.05 23.07 0.29
CA LEU A 129 -7.03 23.06 1.75
C LEU A 129 -6.98 24.47 2.34
N MET A 130 -6.24 25.39 1.71
CA MET A 130 -6.05 26.76 2.19
C MET A 130 -7.13 27.73 1.69
N ALA A 131 -8.01 27.30 0.78
CA ALA A 131 -9.15 28.07 0.29
C ALA A 131 -10.43 27.86 1.13
N GLU A 132 -10.44 26.86 2.01
CA GLU A 132 -11.46 26.61 3.04
C GLU A 132 -11.17 27.40 4.32
#